data_AF-A0A7Y3EXR2-F1
#
_entry.id   AF-A0A7Y3EXR2-F1
#
_cell.length_a   1.000
_cell.length_b   1.000
_cell.length_c   1.000
_cell.angle_alpha   90.00
_cell.angle_beta   90.00
_cell.angle_gamma   90.00
#
_symmetry.space_group_name_H-M   'P 1'
#
loop_
_entity.id
_entity.type
_entity.pdbx_description
1 polymer ?
#
loop_
_entity_poly.entity_id
_entity_poly.type
_entity_poly.pdbx_seq_one_letter_code
_entity_poly.pdbx_strand_id
1 'polypeptide(L)'
;MERKSSKKIFLEQIELLYGNAMVPILVSVLVGGLFCWSLKDATPLKTLLIWYALLFVVSVARISLIILFRKRRVGYGNSRLWYNYFLIGTYAAAAVWGVTSFLLYPEQSQQNQTVFFLILTGLAAGAIASLCPSLPAVLGYLSLVLLPLPIKMMLLGGSEAMFVGLLVLLFWAIVIVGSMKINSNIRENIELRLQSIEREKSLRANKERYRHIFSSAPLGIFQYNIQSVINDCNDAFVSIIGPSREKLVGLNMLESLKDQGMLSGIKDSLTRGEGYFEGDYSA
;
A
#
# COMPACT_ATOMS: atom_id res chain seq x y z
N MET A 1 -2.75 -11.33 17.72
CA MET A 1 -2.67 -11.12 16.25
C MET A 1 -2.37 -9.66 15.88
N GLU A 2 -2.98 -8.67 16.53
CA GLU A 2 -2.85 -7.22 16.22
C GLU A 2 -1.40 -6.70 16.18
N ARG A 3 -0.55 -7.06 17.17
CA ARG A 3 0.86 -6.61 17.21
C ARG A 3 1.70 -7.11 16.03
N LYS A 4 1.32 -8.24 15.43
CA LYS A 4 1.98 -8.80 14.22
C LYS A 4 1.47 -8.12 12.95
N SER A 5 0.18 -7.78 12.90
CA SER A 5 -0.44 -7.00 11.82
C SER A 5 0.16 -5.58 11.75
N SER A 6 0.24 -4.89 12.89
CA SER A 6 0.80 -3.54 12.98
C SER A 6 2.27 -3.47 12.51
N LYS A 7 3.10 -4.46 12.88
CA LYS A 7 4.49 -4.54 12.40
C LYS A 7 4.60 -4.78 10.89
N LYS A 8 3.69 -5.56 10.30
CA LYS A 8 3.64 -5.77 8.84
C LYS A 8 3.26 -4.48 8.12
N ILE A 9 2.21 -3.80 8.59
CA ILE A 9 1.77 -2.52 8.03
C ILE A 9 2.90 -1.49 8.05
N PHE A 10 3.62 -1.39 9.18
CA PHE A 10 4.74 -0.46 9.30
C PHE A 10 5.88 -0.76 8.30
N LEU A 11 6.20 -2.02 8.05
CA LEU A 11 7.17 -2.38 7.02
C LEU A 11 6.70 -1.97 5.62
N GLU A 12 5.46 -2.30 5.26
CA GLU A 12 4.87 -1.93 3.97
C GLU A 12 4.89 -0.41 3.76
N GLN A 13 4.61 0.38 4.81
CA GLN A 13 4.74 1.84 4.75
C GLN A 13 6.17 2.29 4.43
N ILE A 14 7.18 1.69 5.06
CA ILE A 14 8.59 2.01 4.78
C ILE A 14 8.95 1.65 3.33
N GLU A 15 8.51 0.47 2.86
CA GLU A 15 8.76 0.05 1.48
C GLU A 15 8.10 1.00 0.47
N LEU A 16 6.88 1.46 0.72
CA LEU A 16 6.21 2.48 -0.09
C LEU A 16 6.97 3.81 -0.09
N LEU A 17 7.45 4.28 1.06
CA LEU A 17 8.24 5.52 1.17
C LEU A 17 9.51 5.45 0.32
N TYR A 18 10.31 4.37 0.47
CA TYR A 18 11.54 4.19 -0.30
C TYR A 18 11.29 3.85 -1.78
N GLY A 19 10.17 3.20 -2.09
CA GLY A 19 9.73 2.90 -3.45
C GLY A 19 9.44 4.17 -4.25
N ASN A 20 8.74 5.12 -3.63
CA ASN A 20 8.22 6.33 -4.29
C ASN A 20 9.15 7.55 -4.20
N ALA A 21 10.24 7.49 -3.43
CA ALA A 21 11.06 8.67 -3.13
C ALA A 21 11.99 9.16 -4.27
N MET A 22 12.33 8.32 -5.24
CA MET A 22 13.35 8.67 -6.26
C MET A 22 12.90 9.81 -7.18
N VAL A 23 11.69 9.72 -7.74
CA VAL A 23 11.16 10.71 -8.69
C VAL A 23 11.03 12.10 -8.05
N PRO A 24 10.42 12.27 -6.85
CA PRO A 24 10.37 13.57 -6.18
C PRO A 24 11.73 14.20 -5.92
N ILE A 25 12.77 13.42 -5.61
CA ILE A 25 14.12 13.96 -5.38
C ILE A 25 14.70 14.51 -6.70
N LEU A 26 14.59 13.76 -7.80
CA LEU A 26 15.07 14.23 -9.10
C LEU A 26 14.34 15.49 -9.55
N VAL A 27 13.01 15.50 -9.44
CA VAL A 27 12.19 16.67 -9.73
C VAL A 27 12.60 17.86 -8.85
N SER A 28 12.86 17.64 -7.56
CA SER A 28 13.31 18.71 -6.65
C SER A 28 14.65 19.32 -7.09
N VAL A 29 15.62 18.52 -7.55
CA VAL A 29 16.91 19.02 -8.04
C VAL A 29 16.75 19.82 -9.34
N LEU A 30 15.90 19.34 -10.25
CA LEU A 30 15.58 20.05 -11.50
C LEU A 30 14.90 21.39 -11.22
N VAL A 31 13.87 21.37 -10.38
CA VAL A 31 13.13 22.58 -9.98
C VAL A 31 14.05 23.56 -9.24
N GLY A 32 14.96 23.09 -8.38
CA GLY A 32 15.96 23.94 -7.74
C GLY A 32 16.87 24.65 -8.74
N GLY A 33 17.26 23.97 -9.82
CA GLY A 33 18.08 24.56 -10.90
C GLY A 33 17.32 25.62 -11.68
N LEU A 34 16.07 25.33 -12.05
CA LEU A 34 15.17 26.28 -12.70
C LEU A 34 14.90 27.51 -11.83
N PHE A 35 14.76 27.32 -10.51
CA PHE A 35 14.58 28.40 -9.56
C PHE A 35 15.81 29.30 -9.48
N CYS A 36 17.01 28.72 -9.40
CA CYS A 36 18.26 29.50 -9.45
C CYS A 36 18.38 30.29 -10.76
N TRP A 37 17.98 29.71 -11.89
CA TRP A 37 17.95 30.40 -13.18
C TRP A 37 16.97 31.58 -13.19
N SER A 38 15.78 31.41 -12.60
CA SER A 38 14.79 32.48 -12.43
C SER A 38 15.29 33.64 -11.57
N LEU A 39 16.18 33.37 -10.60
CA LEU A 39 16.69 34.37 -9.66
C LEU A 39 18.05 34.96 -10.04
N LYS A 40 18.67 34.52 -11.14
CA LYS A 40 20.06 34.85 -11.49
C LYS A 40 20.38 36.35 -11.51
N ASP A 41 19.41 37.18 -11.92
CA ASP A 41 19.57 38.63 -12.06
C ASP A 41 19.16 39.39 -10.78
N ALA A 42 18.40 38.74 -9.89
CA ALA A 42 17.83 39.35 -8.69
C ALA A 42 18.57 38.98 -7.39
N THR A 43 19.46 37.98 -7.43
CA THR A 43 20.12 37.45 -6.23
C THR A 43 21.61 37.18 -6.50
N PRO A 44 22.52 37.48 -5.57
CA PRO A 44 23.95 37.21 -5.76
C PRO A 44 24.21 35.73 -6.10
N LEU A 45 24.99 35.51 -7.17
CA LEU A 45 25.32 34.17 -7.67
C LEU A 45 25.90 33.26 -6.58
N LYS A 46 26.71 33.81 -5.66
CA LYS A 46 27.28 33.08 -4.53
C LYS A 46 26.20 32.45 -3.63
N THR A 47 25.13 33.18 -3.34
CA THR A 47 24.03 32.69 -2.49
C THR A 47 23.27 31.55 -3.18
N LEU A 48 22.99 31.72 -4.49
CA LEU A 48 22.34 30.70 -5.31
C LEU A 48 23.17 29.42 -5.38
N LEU A 49 24.48 29.53 -5.61
CA LEU A 49 25.39 28.38 -5.69
C LEU A 49 25.51 27.63 -4.35
N ILE A 50 25.63 28.35 -3.23
CA ILE A 50 25.69 27.72 -1.90
C ILE A 50 24.40 26.96 -1.62
N TRP A 51 23.25 27.60 -1.84
CA TRP A 51 21.95 26.98 -1.61
C TRP A 51 21.72 25.76 -2.51
N TYR A 52 22.04 25.87 -3.80
CA TYR A 52 21.89 24.76 -4.74
C TYR A 52 22.85 23.60 -4.44
N ALA A 53 24.09 23.89 -4.03
CA ALA A 53 25.03 22.87 -3.60
C ALA A 53 24.52 22.11 -2.37
N LEU A 54 23.92 22.80 -1.39
CA LEU A 54 23.29 22.15 -0.24
C LEU A 54 22.13 21.25 -0.65
N LEU A 55 21.23 21.73 -1.54
CA LEU A 55 20.15 20.94 -2.09
C LEU A 55 20.68 19.68 -2.80
N PHE A 56 21.75 19.84 -3.59
CA PHE A 56 22.36 18.76 -4.34
C PHE A 56 22.98 17.71 -3.42
N VAL A 57 23.76 18.12 -2.41
CA VAL A 57 24.38 17.22 -1.42
C VAL A 57 23.31 16.42 -0.67
N VAL A 58 22.25 17.08 -0.19
CA VAL A 58 21.14 16.40 0.49
C VAL A 58 20.46 15.40 -0.45
N SER A 59 20.26 15.76 -1.72
CA SER A 59 19.64 14.90 -2.72
C SER A 59 20.48 13.66 -3.03
N VAL A 60 21.79 13.82 -3.20
CA VAL A 60 22.74 12.70 -3.40
C VAL A 60 22.77 11.78 -2.19
N ALA A 61 22.81 12.31 -0.98
CA ALA A 61 22.76 11.52 0.25
C ALA A 61 21.47 10.69 0.33
N ARG A 62 20.32 11.29 -0.01
CA ARG A 62 19.03 10.58 -0.02
C ARG A 62 18.96 9.50 -1.10
N ILE A 63 19.44 9.78 -2.32
CA ILE A 63 19.50 8.78 -3.40
C ILE A 63 20.39 7.60 -2.98
N SER A 64 21.54 7.90 -2.36
CA SER A 64 22.44 6.87 -1.83
C SER A 64 21.76 6.00 -0.78
N LEU A 65 21.00 6.60 0.15
CA LEU A 65 20.19 5.87 1.14
C LEU A 65 19.14 4.98 0.47
N ILE A 66 18.46 5.44 -0.59
CA ILE A 66 17.48 4.65 -1.33
C ILE A 66 18.14 3.45 -2.01
N ILE A 67 19.29 3.64 -2.65
CA ILE A 67 20.04 2.56 -3.29
C ILE A 67 20.52 1.53 -2.25
N LEU A 68 21.03 2.00 -1.10
CA LEU A 68 21.46 1.13 0.00
C LEU A 68 20.29 0.35 0.61
N PHE A 69 19.12 0.99 0.76
CA PHE A 69 17.90 0.34 1.22
C PHE A 69 17.49 -0.78 0.26
N ARG A 70 17.43 -0.50 -1.05
CA ARG A 70 17.04 -1.51 -2.07
C ARG A 70 18.01 -2.68 -2.16
N LYS A 71 19.31 -2.44 -1.94
CA LYS A 71 20.33 -3.51 -1.93
C LYS A 71 20.25 -4.41 -0.70
N ARG A 72 19.73 -3.93 0.43
CA ARG A 72 19.62 -4.70 1.67
C ARG A 72 18.22 -5.26 1.83
N ARG A 73 18.06 -6.57 2.05
CA ARG A 73 16.78 -7.11 2.50
C ARG A 73 16.50 -6.61 3.92
N VAL A 74 15.63 -5.61 4.06
CA VAL A 74 15.26 -5.06 5.36
C VAL A 74 14.29 -6.01 6.05
N GLY A 75 14.81 -6.80 6.99
CA GLY A 75 13.99 -7.56 7.92
C GLY A 75 13.35 -6.68 9.00
N TYR A 76 12.40 -7.24 9.76
CA TYR A 76 11.66 -6.56 10.82
C TYR A 76 12.55 -5.83 11.85
N GLY A 77 13.76 -6.34 12.14
CA GLY A 77 14.65 -5.79 13.17
C GLY A 77 15.27 -4.42 12.85
N ASN A 78 15.56 -4.14 11.57
CA ASN A 78 16.21 -2.88 11.17
C ASN A 78 15.24 -1.82 10.62
N SER A 79 13.95 -2.14 10.56
CA SER A 79 12.90 -1.28 10.00
C SER A 79 12.87 0.13 10.58
N ARG A 80 12.98 0.24 11.91
CA ARG A 80 12.92 1.54 12.60
C ARG A 80 14.13 2.42 12.30
N LEU A 81 15.31 1.82 12.14
CA LEU A 81 16.54 2.54 11.80
C LEU A 81 16.42 3.18 10.41
N TRP A 82 16.00 2.39 9.41
CA TRP A 82 15.78 2.88 8.05
C TRP A 82 14.70 3.95 7.98
N TYR A 83 13.61 3.77 8.74
CA TYR A 83 12.58 4.80 8.87
C TYR A 83 13.14 6.12 9.41
N ASN A 84 13.98 6.08 10.46
CA ASN A 84 14.59 7.28 11.01
C ASN A 84 15.55 7.95 10.01
N TYR A 85 16.36 7.18 9.27
CA TYR A 85 17.22 7.74 8.21
C TYR A 85 16.40 8.42 7.10
N PHE A 86 15.27 7.81 6.72
CA PHE A 86 14.35 8.41 5.76
C PHE A 86 13.80 9.75 6.26
N LEU A 87 13.36 9.81 7.52
CA LEU A 87 12.86 11.04 8.14
C LEU A 87 13.91 12.14 8.18
N ILE A 88 15.13 11.83 8.64
CA ILE A 88 16.22 12.80 8.72
C ILE A 88 16.52 13.39 7.35
N GLY A 89 16.65 12.55 6.30
CA GLY A 89 16.87 13.04 4.95
C GLY A 89 15.71 13.88 4.42
N THR A 90 14.47 13.49 4.72
CA THR A 90 13.26 14.22 4.32
C THR A 90 13.20 15.60 4.99
N TYR A 91 13.49 15.70 6.29
CA TYR A 91 13.51 16.98 7.00
C TYR A 91 14.70 17.85 6.61
N ALA A 92 15.86 17.28 6.32
CA ALA A 92 16.99 18.03 5.78
C ALA A 92 16.62 18.68 4.44
N ALA A 93 15.99 17.94 3.53
CA ALA A 93 15.50 18.49 2.26
C ALA A 93 14.42 19.56 2.47
N ALA A 94 13.49 19.32 3.39
CA ALA A 94 12.44 20.27 3.74
C ALA A 94 13.01 21.57 4.33
N ALA A 95 14.05 21.49 5.16
CA ALA A 95 14.72 22.65 5.74
C ALA A 95 15.45 23.48 4.69
N VAL A 96 16.13 22.83 3.73
CA VAL A 96 16.78 23.54 2.60
C VAL A 96 15.76 24.35 1.80
N TRP A 97 14.59 23.78 1.51
CA TRP A 97 13.49 24.50 0.87
C TRP A 97 12.83 25.53 1.80
N GLY A 98 12.62 25.24 3.07
CA GLY A 98 12.01 26.18 4.01
C GLY A 98 12.80 27.48 4.14
N VAL A 99 14.13 27.36 4.20
CA VAL A 99 15.06 28.49 4.28
C VAL A 99 14.99 29.42 3.05
N THR A 100 14.51 28.95 1.88
CA THR A 100 14.37 29.82 0.70
C THR A 100 13.42 30.98 0.94
N SER A 101 12.43 30.80 1.83
CA SER A 101 11.48 31.86 2.20
C SER A 101 12.17 33.06 2.84
N PHE A 102 13.33 32.87 3.49
CA PHE A 102 14.07 33.96 4.10
C PHE A 102 15.25 34.43 3.24
N LEU A 103 15.99 33.49 2.62
CA LEU A 103 17.21 33.81 1.89
C LEU A 103 16.98 34.19 0.43
N LEU A 104 15.96 33.62 -0.22
CA LEU A 104 15.77 33.66 -1.67
C LEU A 104 14.39 34.18 -2.08
N TYR A 105 13.63 34.78 -1.14
CA TYR A 105 12.32 35.35 -1.48
C TYR A 105 12.50 36.61 -2.34
N PRO A 106 11.95 36.66 -3.57
CA PRO A 106 12.22 37.74 -4.51
C PRO A 106 11.29 38.95 -4.28
N GLU A 107 11.64 39.79 -3.30
CA GLU A 107 10.82 40.95 -2.89
C GLU A 107 10.57 41.97 -4.03
N GLN A 108 11.48 42.07 -5.01
CA GLN A 108 11.47 43.13 -6.02
C GLN A 108 10.81 42.75 -7.35
N SER A 109 10.47 41.47 -7.58
CA SER A 109 9.95 41.01 -8.87
C SER A 109 8.72 40.13 -8.69
N GLN A 110 7.56 40.65 -9.12
CA GLN A 110 6.30 39.92 -9.10
C GLN A 110 6.37 38.60 -9.88
N GLN A 111 7.07 38.60 -11.01
CA GLN A 111 7.28 37.41 -11.83
C GLN A 111 8.01 36.31 -11.04
N ASN A 112 9.09 36.67 -10.33
CA ASN A 112 9.84 35.72 -9.53
C ASN A 112 9.05 35.24 -8.31
N GLN A 113 8.16 36.06 -7.74
CA GLN A 113 7.25 35.64 -6.67
C GLN A 113 6.23 34.60 -7.17
N THR A 114 5.66 34.79 -8.37
CA THR A 114 4.76 33.78 -8.96
C THR A 114 5.47 32.44 -9.15
N VAL A 115 6.70 32.44 -9.65
CA VAL A 115 7.52 31.22 -9.79
C VAL A 115 7.76 30.58 -8.42
N PHE A 116 8.06 31.38 -7.39
CA PHE A 116 8.26 30.89 -6.02
C PHE A 116 7.02 30.16 -5.48
N PHE A 117 5.84 30.77 -5.58
CA PHE A 117 4.60 30.15 -5.12
C PHE A 117 4.26 28.87 -5.91
N LEU A 118 4.47 28.89 -7.24
CA LEU A 118 4.25 27.70 -8.08
C LEU A 118 5.12 26.52 -7.61
N ILE A 119 6.38 26.79 -7.29
CA ILE A 119 7.32 25.79 -6.77
C ILE A 119 6.85 25.27 -5.41
N LEU A 120 6.48 26.15 -4.48
CA LEU A 120 5.98 25.72 -3.16
C LEU A 120 4.74 24.83 -3.27
N THR A 121 3.77 25.19 -4.12
CA THR A 121 2.59 24.38 -4.36
C THR A 121 2.96 23.03 -4.98
N GLY A 122 3.88 23.00 -5.96
CA GLY A 122 4.36 21.78 -6.58
C GLY A 122 5.09 20.85 -5.60
N LEU A 123 5.92 21.41 -4.73
CA LEU A 123 6.61 20.66 -3.66
C LEU A 123 5.63 20.06 -2.67
N ALA A 124 4.59 20.82 -2.28
CA ALA A 124 3.54 20.31 -1.41
C ALA A 124 2.77 19.15 -2.05
N ALA A 125 2.37 19.28 -3.32
CA ALA A 125 1.71 18.21 -4.05
C ALA A 125 2.59 16.94 -4.17
N GLY A 126 3.87 17.11 -4.51
CA GLY A 126 4.83 16.01 -4.57
C GLY A 126 5.06 15.33 -3.22
N ALA A 127 5.06 16.11 -2.13
CA ALA A 127 5.16 15.58 -0.77
C ALA A 127 3.94 14.74 -0.39
N ILE A 128 2.73 15.21 -0.68
CA ILE A 128 1.49 14.45 -0.43
C ILE A 128 1.52 13.12 -1.19
N ALA A 129 1.88 13.14 -2.47
CA ALA A 129 1.90 11.94 -3.31
C ALA A 129 2.92 10.88 -2.84
N SER A 130 4.02 11.29 -2.20
CA SER A 130 5.15 10.40 -1.89
C SER A 130 5.35 10.10 -0.40
N LEU A 131 4.93 11.00 0.49
CA LEU A 131 5.21 10.93 1.94
C LEU A 131 3.97 10.53 2.76
N CYS A 132 2.77 10.56 2.18
CA CYS A 132 1.54 10.19 2.88
C CYS A 132 1.49 8.80 3.52
N PRO A 133 2.32 7.78 3.16
CA PRO A 133 2.40 6.56 3.97
C PRO A 133 2.85 6.79 5.43
N SER A 134 3.52 7.91 5.73
CA SER A 134 3.94 8.29 7.08
C SER A 134 3.50 9.72 7.44
N LEU A 135 2.66 9.85 8.48
CA LEU A 135 2.26 11.15 9.01
C LEU A 135 3.45 12.00 9.46
N PRO A 136 4.40 11.52 10.29
CA PRO A 136 5.56 12.33 10.64
C PRO A 136 6.31 12.87 9.41
N ALA A 137 6.51 12.02 8.39
CA ALA A 137 7.22 12.43 7.18
C ALA A 137 6.50 13.57 6.43
N VAL A 138 5.22 13.39 6.11
CA VAL A 138 4.46 14.39 5.32
C VAL A 138 4.19 15.66 6.12
N LEU A 139 3.78 15.56 7.39
CA LEU A 139 3.44 16.71 8.23
C LEU A 139 4.69 17.54 8.53
N GLY A 140 5.81 16.90 8.85
CA GLY A 140 7.08 17.58 9.10
C GLY A 140 7.61 18.26 7.84
N TYR A 141 7.57 17.58 6.69
CA TYR A 141 7.99 18.16 5.41
C TYR A 141 7.16 19.39 5.04
N LEU A 142 5.82 19.26 5.01
CA LEU A 142 4.92 20.35 4.64
C LEU A 142 5.07 21.56 5.58
N SER A 143 5.24 21.31 6.87
CA SER A 143 5.41 22.39 7.85
C SER A 143 6.74 23.12 7.68
N LEU A 144 7.84 22.40 7.49
CA LEU A 144 9.16 23.00 7.28
C LEU A 144 9.25 23.77 5.95
N VAL A 145 8.54 23.34 4.91
CA VAL A 145 8.53 24.02 3.62
C VAL A 145 7.57 25.23 3.61
N LEU A 146 6.37 25.09 4.17
CA LEU A 146 5.32 26.11 4.01
C LEU A 146 5.29 27.17 5.11
N LEU A 147 5.54 26.82 6.39
CA LEU A 147 5.42 27.79 7.50
C LEU A 147 6.45 28.94 7.51
N PRO A 148 7.69 28.78 7.01
CA PRO A 148 8.63 29.89 6.92
C PRO A 148 8.11 31.10 6.14
N LEU A 149 7.30 30.87 5.10
CA LEU A 149 6.81 31.93 4.23
C LEU A 149 5.80 32.86 4.93
N PRO A 150 4.73 32.38 5.60
CA PRO A 150 3.89 33.22 6.44
C PRO A 150 4.66 34.01 7.49
N ILE A 151 5.67 33.40 8.12
CA ILE A 151 6.52 34.09 9.09
C ILE A 151 7.26 35.24 8.41
N LYS A 152 7.89 35.01 7.24
CA LYS A 152 8.52 36.07 6.45
C LYS A 152 7.53 37.17 6.05
N MET A 153 6.31 36.81 5.64
CA MET A 153 5.27 37.77 5.26
C MET A 153 4.84 38.66 6.43
N MET A 154 4.70 38.08 7.64
CA MET A 154 4.40 38.84 8.86
C MET A 154 5.54 39.82 9.21
N LEU A 155 6.79 39.45 8.96
CA LEU A 155 7.96 40.31 9.21
C LEU A 155 8.09 41.45 8.19
N LEU A 156 7.73 41.22 6.92
CA LEU A 156 7.70 42.27 5.90
C LEU A 156 6.64 43.33 6.22
N GLY A 157 5.51 42.89 6.78
CA GLY A 157 4.38 43.77 7.09
C GLY A 157 3.67 44.28 5.83
N GLY A 158 2.65 45.12 6.03
CA GLY A 158 1.78 45.60 4.96
C GLY A 158 0.61 44.66 4.67
N SER A 159 -0.47 45.22 4.10
CA SER A 159 -1.72 44.50 3.85
C SER A 159 -1.56 43.36 2.85
N GLU A 160 -0.79 43.57 1.78
CA GLU A 160 -0.56 42.57 0.73
C GLU A 160 0.22 41.35 1.24
N ALA A 161 1.32 41.58 1.97
CA ALA A 161 2.12 40.50 2.54
C ALA A 161 1.31 39.71 3.59
N MET A 162 0.60 40.40 4.49
CA MET A 162 -0.27 39.75 5.48
C MET A 162 -1.33 38.88 4.80
N PHE A 163 -1.96 39.36 3.73
CA PHE A 163 -2.94 38.59 2.96
C PHE A 163 -2.34 37.31 2.38
N VAL A 164 -1.17 37.40 1.72
CA VAL A 164 -0.45 36.22 1.20
C VAL A 164 -0.06 35.26 2.32
N GLY A 165 0.43 35.77 3.45
CA GLY A 165 0.78 34.95 4.62
C GLY A 165 -0.40 34.15 5.15
N LEU A 166 -1.58 34.77 5.26
CA LEU A 166 -2.82 34.10 5.66
C LEU A 166 -3.28 33.04 4.65
N LEU A 167 -3.17 33.32 3.34
CA LEU A 167 -3.49 32.34 2.31
C LEU A 167 -2.58 31.11 2.36
N VAL A 168 -1.29 31.30 2.62
CA VAL A 168 -0.33 30.19 2.72
C VAL A 168 -0.54 29.40 4.01
N LEU A 169 -0.93 30.04 5.12
CA LEU A 169 -1.35 29.36 6.34
C LEU A 169 -2.62 28.53 6.14
N LEU A 170 -3.61 29.09 5.44
CA LEU A 170 -4.83 28.37 5.09
C LEU A 170 -4.50 27.17 4.20
N PHE A 171 -3.66 27.37 3.18
CA PHE A 171 -3.18 26.28 2.32
C PHE A 171 -2.48 25.20 3.13
N TRP A 172 -1.56 25.58 4.04
CA TRP A 172 -0.89 24.65 4.96
C TRP A 172 -1.91 23.85 5.78
N ALA A 173 -2.90 24.50 6.41
CA ALA A 173 -3.92 23.80 7.21
C ALA A 173 -4.72 22.79 6.38
N ILE A 174 -5.13 23.18 5.16
CA ILE A 174 -5.86 22.31 4.24
C ILE A 174 -5.01 21.10 3.84
N VAL A 175 -3.75 21.30 3.45
CA VAL A 175 -2.90 20.16 3.05
C VAL A 175 -2.55 19.25 4.21
N ILE A 176 -2.46 19.76 5.44
CA ILE A 176 -2.26 18.97 6.66
C ILE A 176 -3.47 18.05 6.90
N VAL A 177 -4.68 18.61 6.90
CA VAL A 177 -5.93 17.82 7.07
C VAL A 177 -6.10 16.81 5.94
N GLY A 178 -5.87 17.23 4.69
CA GLY A 178 -5.92 16.34 3.53
C GLY A 178 -4.91 15.20 3.63
N SER A 179 -3.67 15.49 4.06
CA SER A 179 -2.62 14.48 4.24
C SER A 179 -2.98 13.45 5.32
N MET A 180 -3.63 13.89 6.41
CA MET A 180 -4.13 12.99 7.44
C MET A 180 -5.17 12.02 6.90
N LYS A 181 -6.12 12.53 6.09
CA LYS A 181 -7.14 11.69 5.45
C LYS A 181 -6.52 10.68 4.48
N ILE A 182 -5.58 11.11 3.64
CA ILE A 182 -4.90 10.24 2.67
C ILE A 182 -4.08 9.17 3.40
N ASN A 183 -3.37 9.50 4.48
CA ASN A 183 -2.63 8.51 5.27
C ASN A 183 -3.55 7.42 5.82
N SER A 184 -4.72 7.80 6.37
CA SER A 184 -5.70 6.84 6.85
C SER A 184 -6.16 5.90 5.74
N ASN A 185 -6.48 6.44 4.56
CA ASN A 185 -6.90 5.63 3.41
C ASN A 185 -5.79 4.67 2.94
N ILE A 186 -4.53 5.12 2.90
CA ILE A 186 -3.38 4.26 2.55
C ILE A 186 -3.24 3.13 3.57
N ARG A 187 -3.34 3.43 4.87
CA ARG A 187 -3.23 2.43 5.93
C ARG A 187 -4.32 1.37 5.83
N GLU A 188 -5.56 1.79 5.62
CA GLU A 188 -6.71 0.90 5.42
C GLU A 188 -6.51 0.02 4.18
N ASN A 189 -6.03 0.59 3.06
CA ASN A 189 -5.75 -0.18 1.85
C ASN A 189 -4.68 -1.26 2.05
N ILE A 190 -3.59 -0.94 2.77
CA ILE A 190 -2.56 -1.92 3.15
C ILE A 190 -3.17 -3.04 4.00
N GLU A 191 -4.00 -2.69 4.98
CA GLU A 191 -4.65 -3.66 5.84
C GLU A 191 -5.58 -4.60 5.07
N LEU A 192 -6.45 -4.05 4.22
CA LEU A 192 -7.34 -4.84 3.36
C LEU A 192 -6.57 -5.79 2.45
N ARG A 193 -5.47 -5.33 1.85
CA ARG A 193 -4.61 -6.16 1.00
C ARG A 193 -3.97 -7.31 1.79
N LEU A 194 -3.47 -7.04 2.98
CA LEU A 194 -2.88 -8.08 3.85
C LEU A 194 -3.93 -9.10 4.31
N GLN A 195 -5.15 -8.66 4.64
CA GLN A 195 -6.25 -9.55 4.98
C GLN A 195 -6.66 -10.43 3.79
N SER A 196 -6.72 -9.87 2.58
CA SER A 196 -7.03 -10.63 1.36
C SER A 196 -6.01 -11.75 1.11
N ILE A 197 -4.72 -11.46 1.24
CA ILE A 197 -3.64 -12.46 1.09
C ILE A 197 -3.77 -13.57 2.14
N GLU A 198 -4.11 -13.23 3.38
CA GLU A 198 -4.28 -14.23 4.45
C GLU A 198 -5.51 -15.12 4.20
N ARG A 199 -6.63 -14.54 3.74
CA ARG A 199 -7.84 -15.30 3.38
C ARG A 199 -7.59 -16.23 2.20
N GLU A 200 -6.85 -15.78 1.18
CA GLU A 200 -6.50 -16.62 0.05
C GLU A 200 -5.63 -17.81 0.47
N LYS A 201 -4.64 -17.57 1.35
CA LYS A 201 -3.80 -18.63 1.90
C LYS A 201 -4.60 -19.64 2.72
N SER A 202 -5.50 -19.20 3.59
CA SER A 202 -6.32 -20.10 4.40
C SER A 202 -7.27 -20.92 3.53
N LEU A 203 -7.88 -20.30 2.51
CA LEU A 203 -8.75 -20.98 1.55
C LEU A 203 -7.96 -22.06 0.78
N ARG A 204 -6.76 -21.72 0.30
CA ARG A 204 -5.88 -22.66 -0.39
C ARG A 204 -5.47 -23.83 0.51
N ALA A 205 -5.04 -23.55 1.74
CA ALA A 205 -4.66 -24.59 2.70
C ALA A 205 -5.84 -25.53 3.03
N ASN A 206 -7.05 -24.98 3.19
CA ASN A 206 -8.26 -25.77 3.42
C ASN A 206 -8.61 -26.65 2.21
N LYS A 207 -8.50 -26.11 0.99
CA LYS A 207 -8.74 -26.86 -0.24
C LYS A 207 -7.73 -27.98 -0.43
N GLU A 208 -6.44 -27.71 -0.19
CA GLU A 208 -5.38 -28.73 -0.25
C GLU A 208 -5.61 -29.81 0.81
N ARG A 209 -5.92 -29.43 2.05
CA ARG A 209 -6.27 -30.37 3.12
C ARG A 209 -7.48 -31.24 2.77
N TYR A 210 -8.55 -30.64 2.25
CA TYR A 210 -9.73 -31.37 1.78
C TYR A 210 -9.38 -32.37 0.67
N ARG A 211 -8.63 -31.93 -0.36
CA ARG A 211 -8.21 -32.82 -1.46
C ARG A 211 -7.38 -33.98 -0.95
N HIS A 212 -6.46 -33.75 -0.02
CA HIS A 212 -5.68 -34.82 0.59
C HIS A 212 -6.57 -35.80 1.35
N ILE A 213 -7.42 -35.34 2.26
CA ILE A 213 -8.34 -36.22 3.02
C ILE A 213 -9.24 -37.02 2.08
N PHE A 214 -9.81 -36.37 1.07
CA PHE A 214 -10.71 -37.00 0.10
C PHE A 214 -9.98 -38.08 -0.72
N SER A 215 -8.81 -37.76 -1.29
CA SER A 215 -8.08 -38.67 -2.17
C SER A 215 -7.33 -39.79 -1.45
N SER A 216 -6.83 -39.56 -0.24
CA SER A 216 -6.03 -40.55 0.50
C SER A 216 -6.85 -41.42 1.45
N ALA A 217 -8.16 -41.20 1.58
CA ALA A 217 -9.00 -42.02 2.44
C ALA A 217 -9.09 -43.47 1.90
N PRO A 218 -8.91 -44.50 2.75
CA PRO A 218 -9.05 -45.90 2.35
C PRO A 218 -10.53 -46.32 2.21
N LEU A 219 -11.48 -45.41 2.41
CA LEU A 219 -12.91 -45.61 2.27
C LEU A 219 -13.38 -45.00 0.94
N GLY A 220 -14.37 -45.62 0.31
CA GLY A 220 -15.04 -45.03 -0.84
C GLY A 220 -15.86 -43.82 -0.44
N ILE A 221 -15.41 -42.63 -0.84
CA ILE A 221 -16.10 -41.36 -0.60
C ILE A 221 -16.61 -40.85 -1.94
N PHE A 222 -17.88 -40.49 -2.00
CA PHE A 222 -18.49 -39.81 -3.13
C PHE A 222 -19.42 -38.71 -2.66
N GLN A 223 -19.68 -37.75 -3.53
CA GLN A 223 -20.55 -36.61 -3.29
C GLN A 223 -21.58 -36.53 -4.40
N TYR A 224 -22.82 -36.23 -4.04
CA TYR A 224 -23.92 -36.05 -4.98
C TYR A 224 -24.73 -34.79 -4.67
N ASN A 225 -25.41 -34.24 -5.67
CA ASN A 225 -26.28 -33.07 -5.52
C ASN A 225 -27.68 -33.44 -5.00
N ILE A 226 -28.52 -32.43 -4.79
CA ILE A 226 -29.90 -32.61 -4.30
C ILE A 226 -30.80 -33.38 -5.28
N GLN A 227 -30.39 -33.56 -6.55
CA GLN A 227 -31.05 -34.39 -7.54
C GLN A 227 -30.52 -35.84 -7.55
N SER A 228 -29.71 -36.23 -6.56
CA SER A 228 -29.05 -37.54 -6.45
C SER A 228 -28.04 -37.86 -7.55
N VAL A 229 -27.52 -36.85 -8.23
CA VAL A 229 -26.48 -37.01 -9.25
C VAL A 229 -25.11 -36.93 -8.60
N ILE A 230 -24.27 -37.94 -8.81
CA ILE A 230 -22.88 -37.96 -8.30
C ILE A 230 -22.06 -36.85 -8.97
N ASN A 231 -21.49 -35.94 -8.18
CA ASN A 231 -20.66 -34.83 -8.65
C ASN A 231 -19.17 -35.19 -8.64
N ASP A 232 -18.71 -35.95 -7.65
CA ASP A 232 -17.31 -36.36 -7.51
C ASP A 232 -17.19 -37.62 -6.64
N CYS A 233 -16.11 -38.37 -6.80
CA CYS A 233 -15.75 -39.53 -5.99
C CYS A 233 -14.24 -39.66 -5.85
N ASN A 234 -13.78 -40.29 -4.77
CA ASN A 234 -12.36 -40.56 -4.58
C ASN A 234 -11.94 -41.87 -5.27
N ASP A 235 -10.63 -42.08 -5.41
CA ASP A 235 -10.12 -43.22 -6.17
C ASP A 235 -10.38 -44.56 -5.47
N ALA A 236 -10.51 -44.55 -4.14
CA ALA A 236 -10.94 -45.72 -3.37
C ALA A 236 -12.38 -46.13 -3.75
N PHE A 237 -13.30 -45.18 -3.92
CA PHE A 237 -14.67 -45.47 -4.35
C PHE A 237 -14.71 -46.13 -5.73
N VAL A 238 -13.94 -45.60 -6.68
CA VAL A 238 -13.79 -46.18 -8.03
C VAL A 238 -13.25 -47.61 -7.94
N SER A 239 -12.25 -47.83 -7.09
CA SER A 239 -11.62 -49.15 -6.91
C SER A 239 -12.56 -50.18 -6.24
N ILE A 240 -13.45 -49.73 -5.36
CA ILE A 240 -14.43 -50.58 -4.67
C ILE A 240 -15.61 -50.92 -5.58
N ILE A 241 -16.17 -49.93 -6.29
CA ILE A 241 -17.40 -50.10 -7.07
C ILE A 241 -17.11 -50.69 -8.46
N GLY A 242 -15.96 -50.33 -9.08
CA GLY A 242 -15.46 -50.94 -10.32
C GLY A 242 -15.54 -50.07 -11.59
N PRO A 243 -16.69 -49.47 -11.96
CA PRO A 243 -16.80 -48.56 -13.10
C PRO A 243 -15.84 -47.38 -13.01
N SER A 244 -15.41 -46.88 -14.16
CA SER A 244 -14.51 -45.72 -14.20
C SER A 244 -15.18 -44.45 -13.67
N ARG A 245 -14.37 -43.50 -13.20
CA ARG A 245 -14.83 -42.21 -12.67
C ARG A 245 -15.78 -41.50 -13.64
N GLU A 246 -15.54 -41.59 -14.95
CA GLU A 246 -16.35 -40.96 -16.00
C GLU A 246 -17.76 -41.56 -16.11
N LYS A 247 -17.95 -42.82 -15.71
CA LYS A 247 -19.28 -43.46 -15.67
C LYS A 247 -20.01 -43.18 -14.36
N LEU A 248 -19.25 -42.99 -13.27
CA LEU A 248 -19.80 -42.73 -11.94
C LEU A 248 -20.22 -41.27 -11.77
N VAL A 249 -19.38 -40.31 -12.19
CA VAL A 249 -19.72 -38.88 -12.13
C VAL A 249 -20.79 -38.57 -13.18
N GLY A 250 -21.86 -37.91 -12.74
CA GLY A 250 -23.06 -37.65 -13.56
C GLY A 250 -24.14 -38.72 -13.44
N LEU A 251 -23.90 -39.82 -12.73
CA LEU A 251 -24.91 -40.86 -12.50
C LEU A 251 -25.99 -40.37 -11.55
N ASN A 252 -27.25 -40.38 -11.99
CA ASN A 252 -28.42 -40.17 -11.12
C ASN A 252 -28.74 -41.48 -10.38
N MET A 253 -28.51 -41.49 -9.07
CA MET A 253 -28.62 -42.69 -8.27
C MET A 253 -30.06 -43.18 -8.10
N LEU A 254 -31.03 -42.27 -7.94
CA LEU A 254 -32.45 -42.65 -7.78
C LEU A 254 -33.05 -43.24 -9.05
N GLU A 255 -32.52 -42.89 -10.22
CA GLU A 255 -32.97 -43.42 -11.51
C GLU A 255 -32.24 -44.70 -11.91
N SER A 256 -30.95 -44.83 -11.54
CA SER A 256 -30.08 -45.88 -12.04
C SER A 256 -30.01 -47.12 -11.13
N LEU A 257 -30.18 -46.94 -9.81
CA LEU A 257 -30.07 -48.03 -8.84
C LEU A 257 -31.40 -48.76 -8.66
N LYS A 258 -31.34 -50.07 -8.40
CA LYS A 258 -32.53 -50.92 -8.24
C LYS A 258 -32.78 -51.38 -6.81
N ASP A 259 -31.75 -51.37 -5.96
CA ASP A 259 -31.85 -51.81 -4.57
C ASP A 259 -32.74 -50.86 -3.76
N GLN A 260 -33.86 -51.38 -3.25
CA GLN A 260 -34.85 -50.59 -2.53
C GLN A 260 -34.33 -50.04 -1.19
N GLY A 261 -33.42 -50.76 -0.53
CA GLY A 261 -32.80 -50.31 0.72
C GLY A 261 -31.85 -49.15 0.47
N MET A 262 -31.00 -49.25 -0.55
CA MET A 262 -30.10 -48.17 -0.94
C MET A 262 -30.88 -46.92 -1.41
N LEU A 263 -31.94 -47.11 -2.21
CA LEU A 263 -32.83 -46.01 -2.62
C LEU A 263 -33.51 -45.34 -1.42
N SER A 264 -33.92 -46.12 -0.41
CA SER A 264 -34.46 -45.55 0.84
C SER A 264 -33.42 -44.73 1.58
N GLY A 265 -32.19 -45.24 1.73
CA GLY A 265 -31.09 -44.51 2.36
C GLY A 265 -30.77 -43.19 1.65
N ILE A 266 -30.76 -43.17 0.31
CA ILE A 266 -30.54 -41.95 -0.47
C ILE A 266 -31.70 -40.95 -0.27
N LYS A 267 -32.96 -41.42 -0.28
CA LYS A 267 -34.13 -40.57 -0.04
C LYS A 267 -34.13 -39.98 1.37
N ASP A 268 -33.77 -40.76 2.38
CA ASP A 268 -33.65 -40.30 3.75
C ASP A 268 -32.54 -39.25 3.86
N SER A 269 -31.39 -39.46 3.22
CA SER A 269 -30.33 -38.45 3.17
C SER A 269 -30.79 -37.12 2.53
N LEU A 270 -31.57 -37.18 1.45
CA LEU A 270 -32.08 -35.97 0.77
C LEU A 270 -33.17 -35.24 1.56
N THR A 271 -33.99 -35.95 2.35
CA THR A 271 -35.15 -35.37 3.06
C THR A 271 -34.85 -35.03 4.51
N ARG A 272 -34.03 -35.82 5.20
CA ARG A 272 -33.70 -35.71 6.63
C ARG A 272 -32.26 -35.25 6.88
N GLY A 273 -31.40 -35.25 5.85
CA GLY A 273 -30.00 -34.86 5.94
C GLY A 273 -29.03 -36.00 6.22
N GLU A 274 -29.52 -37.17 6.65
CA GLU A 274 -28.73 -38.39 6.84
C GLU A 274 -29.53 -39.62 6.39
N GLY A 275 -28.80 -40.62 5.91
CA GLY A 275 -29.37 -41.89 5.47
C GLY A 275 -28.33 -42.99 5.66
N TYR A 276 -28.79 -44.18 6.02
CA TYR A 276 -27.92 -45.32 6.27
C TYR A 276 -28.44 -46.52 5.49
N PHE A 277 -27.52 -47.26 4.89
CA PHE A 277 -27.80 -48.52 4.24
C PHE A 277 -26.59 -49.44 4.40
N GLU A 278 -26.87 -50.70 4.71
CA GLU A 278 -25.88 -51.76 4.80
C GLU A 278 -26.46 -53.00 4.12
N GLY A 279 -25.70 -53.58 3.21
CA GLY A 279 -26.13 -54.69 2.38
C GLY A 279 -25.10 -54.98 1.29
N ASP A 280 -25.27 -56.09 0.59
CA ASP A 280 -24.37 -56.48 -0.49
C ASP A 280 -24.61 -55.62 -1.72
N TYR A 281 -23.55 -55.01 -2.25
CA TYR A 281 -23.61 -54.35 -3.55
C TYR A 281 -23.42 -55.39 -4.65
N SER A 282 -24.50 -55.69 -5.37
CA SER A 282 -24.47 -56.47 -6.62
C SER A 282 -24.69 -55.53 -7.80
N ALA A 283 -23.64 -55.33 -8.61
CA ALA A 283 -23.65 -54.54 -9.83
C ALA A 283 -24.58 -55.10 -10.92
#